data_AF-A0A352WMU7-F1
#
_entry.id   AF-A0A352WMU7-F1
#
_cell.length_a   1.000
_cell.length_b   1.000
_cell.length_c   1.000
_cell.angle_alpha   90.00
_cell.angle_beta   90.00
_cell.angle_gamma   90.00
#
_symmetry.space_group_name_H-M   'P 1'
#
loop_
_entity.id
_entity.type
_entity.pdbx_description
1 polymer ?
#
loop_
_entity_poly.entity_id
_entity_poly.type
_entity_poly.pdbx_seq_one_letter_code
_entity_poly.pdbx_strand_id
1 'polypeptide(L)'
;MCVFTLPHVQGQLVINELVATNSMLVDDPDFERSSDVVELYNSGSESIDLSGWHLTDNFNDITKWTFPDGVAIDSGEFLLIWCDGENVEASQLHSSFKLSSVGEELAVFNSEGTWVDGITFPNQSTDISYGRSSDAAAEWAWFSEPTLGASNNAATAFEGITHGIPYFSVEGGFYSEPLNIELTSLTGEIRYTTDGREPTLEDNLYTGPLAMDSSTFLRARLFELDHIPGPTLTHSYFFDSSIDERPLPVFSLVTNPDHFWDADTGIYVQNFKPDWEWPVNVEFFENDGNNEAVFNERAGVKINGQNSWQLPQKMLGIYFRGAYGNGSLDYPLFHDRDRTKFDNFVLRASGSDWAYTLMRDGLGQELPQENALIGHQGFRPSIVFVNGEYMGIHNIRSRADENYVQENHGIAAGAFDLINDYGVVEEGSDSAFWVMDGLFNQDLSVQVNFDALADEVNMQDFADYWATEIWS
;
A
#
# COMPACT_ATOMS: atom_id res chain seq x y z
N MET A 1 -40.13 -34.90 14.03
CA MET A 1 -38.95 -34.27 13.40
C MET A 1 -37.74 -34.83 14.13
N CYS A 2 -37.05 -35.79 13.53
CA CYS A 2 -35.85 -36.38 14.12
C CYS A 2 -34.68 -35.46 13.80
N VAL A 3 -34.11 -34.83 14.82
CA VAL A 3 -32.85 -34.10 14.73
C VAL A 3 -31.75 -35.15 14.85
N PHE A 4 -30.98 -35.33 13.78
CA PHE A 4 -29.72 -36.07 13.84
C PHE A 4 -28.62 -35.07 14.18
N THR A 5 -28.07 -35.15 15.39
CA THR A 5 -26.76 -34.58 15.67
C THR A 5 -25.72 -35.60 15.20
N LEU A 6 -25.09 -35.34 14.05
CA LEU A 6 -23.88 -36.06 13.68
C LEU A 6 -22.80 -35.68 14.70
N PRO A 7 -22.10 -36.65 15.33
CA PRO A 7 -20.87 -36.31 16.04
C PRO A 7 -19.90 -35.73 15.02
N HIS A 8 -19.48 -34.48 15.22
CA HIS A 8 -18.44 -33.85 14.42
C HIS A 8 -17.15 -34.64 14.68
N VAL A 9 -16.80 -35.53 13.76
CA VAL A 9 -15.45 -36.05 13.67
C VAL A 9 -14.67 -34.89 13.06
N GLN A 10 -13.91 -34.20 13.90
CA GLN A 10 -12.96 -33.17 13.48
C GLN A 10 -12.09 -33.80 12.38
N GLY A 11 -12.10 -33.22 11.18
CA GLY A 11 -11.32 -33.73 10.05
C GLY A 11 -9.83 -33.77 10.43
N GLN A 12 -9.13 -34.84 10.06
CA GLN A 12 -7.69 -34.95 10.33
C GLN A 12 -6.93 -33.79 9.66
N LEU A 13 -7.32 -33.48 8.42
CA LEU A 13 -6.93 -32.27 7.69
C LEU A 13 -8.05 -31.24 7.77
N VAL A 14 -7.71 -30.00 8.04
CA VAL A 14 -8.64 -28.87 8.07
C VAL A 14 -8.08 -27.68 7.31
N ILE A 15 -8.97 -26.81 6.82
CA ILE A 15 -8.62 -25.43 6.49
C ILE A 15 -8.45 -24.70 7.83
N ASN A 16 -7.28 -24.11 8.05
CA ASN A 16 -6.90 -23.55 9.34
C ASN A 16 -6.99 -22.03 9.35
N GLU A 17 -6.55 -21.37 8.28
CA GLU A 17 -6.51 -19.91 8.17
C GLU A 17 -6.53 -19.50 6.69
N LEU A 18 -7.05 -18.31 6.40
CA LEU A 18 -7.01 -17.72 5.06
C LEU A 18 -6.83 -16.20 5.11
N VAL A 19 -6.22 -15.67 4.06
CA VAL A 19 -6.18 -14.23 3.73
C VAL A 19 -6.67 -14.08 2.29
N ALA A 20 -7.83 -13.46 2.09
CA ALA A 20 -8.43 -13.27 0.76
C ALA A 20 -8.25 -11.85 0.18
N THR A 21 -7.47 -11.02 0.85
CA THR A 21 -7.07 -9.71 0.35
C THR A 21 -5.79 -9.31 1.06
N ASN A 22 -4.67 -9.57 0.41
CA ASN A 22 -3.33 -9.33 0.95
C ASN A 22 -2.66 -8.19 0.19
N SER A 23 -2.20 -7.18 0.92
CA SER A 23 -1.52 -6.03 0.36
C SER A 23 -0.08 -5.89 0.83
N MET A 24 0.25 -6.35 2.05
CA MET A 24 1.62 -6.24 2.60
C MET A 24 1.98 -7.32 3.63
N LEU A 25 1.06 -8.17 4.08
CA LEU A 25 1.33 -9.06 5.22
C LEU A 25 2.23 -10.22 4.88
N VAL A 26 1.99 -10.85 3.74
CA VAL A 26 2.60 -12.13 3.40
C VAL A 26 3.02 -12.09 1.95
N ASP A 27 4.32 -12.11 1.70
CA ASP A 27 4.83 -12.12 0.34
C ASP A 27 4.93 -13.55 -0.18
N ASP A 28 4.45 -13.71 -1.40
CA ASP A 28 4.65 -14.88 -2.22
C ASP A 28 6.15 -15.07 -2.51
N PRO A 29 6.79 -16.14 -2.00
CA PRO A 29 8.23 -16.36 -2.17
C PRO A 29 8.67 -16.57 -3.62
N ASP A 30 7.77 -16.98 -4.51
CA ASP A 30 8.10 -17.26 -5.91
C ASP A 30 7.96 -16.02 -6.81
N PHE A 31 7.07 -15.10 -6.45
CA PHE A 31 6.75 -13.92 -7.27
C PHE A 31 7.03 -12.58 -6.60
N GLU A 32 7.49 -12.57 -5.35
CA GLU A 32 7.82 -11.36 -4.57
C GLU A 32 6.67 -10.34 -4.56
N ARG A 33 5.43 -10.82 -4.48
CA ARG A 33 4.20 -10.01 -4.44
C ARG A 33 3.26 -10.52 -3.36
N SER A 34 2.40 -9.66 -2.83
CA SER A 34 1.37 -10.09 -1.90
C SER A 34 0.23 -10.79 -2.66
N SER A 35 -0.06 -12.03 -2.27
CA SER A 35 -1.08 -12.90 -2.88
C SER A 35 -2.05 -13.41 -1.80
N ASP A 36 -3.28 -13.77 -2.20
CA ASP A 36 -4.20 -14.46 -1.29
C ASP A 36 -3.61 -15.82 -0.94
N VAL A 37 -3.92 -16.32 0.26
CA VAL A 37 -3.31 -17.55 0.77
C VAL A 37 -4.28 -18.31 1.66
N VAL A 38 -4.24 -19.63 1.52
CA VAL A 38 -4.96 -20.58 2.37
C VAL A 38 -3.95 -21.45 3.08
N GLU A 39 -4.19 -21.68 4.36
CA GLU A 39 -3.44 -22.64 5.17
C GLU A 39 -4.29 -23.88 5.46
N LEU A 40 -3.69 -25.05 5.23
CA LEU A 40 -4.19 -26.32 5.73
C LEU A 40 -3.38 -26.78 6.93
N TYR A 41 -4.04 -27.45 7.87
CA TYR A 41 -3.41 -28.02 9.07
C TYR A 41 -3.75 -29.50 9.22
N ASN A 42 -2.75 -30.32 9.53
CA ASN A 42 -2.93 -31.73 9.86
C ASN A 42 -2.94 -31.95 11.38
N SER A 43 -4.13 -31.98 11.95
CA SER A 43 -4.38 -32.27 13.37
C SER A 43 -4.19 -33.75 13.75
N GLY A 44 -3.93 -34.61 12.77
CA GLY A 44 -3.72 -36.04 12.94
C GLY A 44 -2.35 -36.40 13.52
N SER A 45 -2.17 -37.69 13.78
CA SER A 45 -0.89 -38.27 14.27
C SER A 45 0.00 -38.85 13.17
N GLU A 46 -0.45 -38.79 11.91
CA GLU A 46 0.22 -39.40 10.76
C GLU A 46 0.27 -38.39 9.60
N SER A 47 1.26 -38.55 8.71
CA SER A 47 1.38 -37.75 7.49
C SER A 47 0.22 -38.04 6.53
N ILE A 48 -0.28 -37.00 5.84
CA ILE A 48 -1.36 -37.10 4.84
C ILE A 48 -0.78 -36.79 3.47
N ASP A 49 -0.89 -37.75 2.54
CA ASP A 49 -0.58 -37.56 1.13
C ASP A 49 -1.77 -36.89 0.43
N LEU A 50 -1.54 -35.69 -0.11
CA LEU A 50 -2.52 -34.87 -0.80
C LEU A 50 -2.48 -35.06 -2.31
N SER A 51 -1.64 -35.96 -2.84
CA SER A 51 -1.53 -36.20 -4.29
C SER A 51 -2.90 -36.49 -4.92
N GLY A 52 -3.29 -35.66 -5.89
CA GLY A 52 -4.57 -35.78 -6.59
C GLY A 52 -5.81 -35.35 -5.77
N TRP A 53 -5.64 -34.78 -4.58
CA TRP A 53 -6.72 -34.10 -3.86
C TRP A 53 -7.09 -32.79 -4.57
N HIS A 54 -8.18 -32.15 -4.14
CA HIS A 54 -8.67 -30.93 -4.75
C HIS A 54 -8.92 -29.81 -3.74
N LEU A 55 -8.59 -28.58 -4.13
CA LEU A 55 -8.98 -27.34 -3.46
C LEU A 55 -9.93 -26.58 -4.40
N THR A 56 -10.98 -25.98 -3.84
CA THR A 56 -11.95 -25.20 -4.62
C THR A 56 -12.53 -24.05 -3.82
N ASP A 57 -12.76 -22.92 -4.48
CA ASP A 57 -13.53 -21.77 -4.00
C ASP A 57 -15.01 -21.83 -4.41
N ASN A 58 -15.45 -22.94 -5.02
CA ASN A 58 -16.79 -23.12 -5.56
C ASN A 58 -17.27 -24.53 -5.33
N PHE A 59 -18.25 -24.71 -4.43
CA PHE A 59 -18.78 -26.03 -4.10
C PHE A 59 -19.46 -26.78 -5.26
N ASN A 60 -19.74 -26.11 -6.38
CA ASN A 60 -20.25 -26.76 -7.59
C ASN A 60 -19.16 -27.28 -8.52
N ASP A 61 -17.90 -26.92 -8.30
CA ASP A 61 -16.72 -27.40 -9.02
C ASP A 61 -15.71 -28.00 -8.04
N ILE A 62 -15.93 -29.27 -7.67
CA ILE A 62 -15.15 -29.96 -6.63
C ILE A 62 -13.73 -30.35 -7.09
N THR A 63 -13.38 -30.12 -8.36
CA THR A 63 -12.08 -30.47 -8.96
C THR A 63 -11.35 -29.25 -9.52
N LYS A 64 -11.69 -28.04 -9.05
CA LYS A 64 -11.22 -26.77 -9.63
C LYS A 64 -9.70 -26.67 -9.70
N TRP A 65 -9.01 -26.93 -8.59
CA TRP A 65 -7.55 -27.07 -8.54
C TRP A 65 -7.18 -28.41 -7.92
N THR A 66 -6.15 -29.07 -8.47
CA THR A 66 -5.70 -30.40 -8.04
C THR A 66 -4.28 -30.32 -7.49
N PHE A 67 -4.07 -30.87 -6.30
CA PHE A 67 -2.76 -30.95 -5.67
C PHE A 67 -1.79 -31.80 -6.52
N PRO A 68 -0.58 -31.31 -6.82
CA PRO A 68 0.45 -32.07 -7.52
C PRO A 68 0.86 -33.36 -6.80
N ASP A 69 1.45 -34.29 -7.55
CA ASP A 69 2.00 -35.53 -7.00
C ASP A 69 3.13 -35.24 -6.01
N GLY A 70 3.14 -35.94 -4.88
CA GLY A 70 4.17 -35.85 -3.85
C GLY A 70 3.95 -34.74 -2.80
N VAL A 71 2.87 -33.97 -2.91
CA VAL A 71 2.47 -33.03 -1.86
C VAL A 71 1.92 -33.81 -0.67
N ALA A 72 2.50 -33.58 0.50
CA ALA A 72 2.06 -34.18 1.76
C ALA A 72 2.21 -33.20 2.92
N ILE A 73 1.45 -33.42 3.97
CA ILE A 73 1.49 -32.63 5.21
C ILE A 73 1.74 -33.58 6.40
N ASP A 74 2.87 -33.39 7.08
CA ASP A 74 3.22 -34.19 8.24
C ASP A 74 2.31 -33.88 9.44
N SER A 75 2.31 -34.76 10.44
CA SER A 75 1.51 -34.60 11.65
C SER A 75 1.87 -33.31 12.38
N GLY A 76 0.87 -32.47 12.63
CA GLY A 76 1.02 -31.19 13.32
C GLY A 76 1.66 -30.08 12.49
N GLU A 77 1.89 -30.31 11.20
CA GLU A 77 2.44 -29.30 10.29
C GLU A 77 1.33 -28.54 9.56
N PHE A 78 1.73 -27.43 8.94
CA PHE A 78 0.90 -26.52 8.16
C PHE A 78 1.35 -26.52 6.69
N LEU A 79 0.42 -26.32 5.78
CA LEU A 79 0.69 -26.20 4.35
C LEU A 79 0.04 -24.94 3.80
N LEU A 80 0.84 -24.07 3.18
CA LEU A 80 0.38 -22.85 2.53
C LEU A 80 0.12 -23.09 1.05
N ILE A 81 -0.98 -22.52 0.55
CA ILE A 81 -1.37 -22.53 -0.86
C ILE A 81 -1.69 -21.09 -1.25
N TRP A 82 -0.90 -20.53 -2.16
CA TRP A 82 -1.12 -19.22 -2.75
C TRP A 82 -2.27 -19.30 -3.74
N CYS A 83 -3.32 -18.51 -3.50
CA CYS A 83 -4.49 -18.42 -4.36
C CYS A 83 -4.35 -17.19 -5.26
N ASP A 84 -3.47 -17.27 -6.25
CA ASP A 84 -3.13 -16.16 -7.14
C ASP A 84 -3.54 -16.37 -8.60
N GLY A 85 -4.08 -17.55 -8.93
CA GLY A 85 -4.54 -17.90 -10.27
C GLY A 85 -3.43 -18.26 -11.26
N GLU A 86 -2.16 -18.33 -10.83
CA GLU A 86 -1.05 -18.62 -11.74
C GLU A 86 -1.05 -20.08 -12.18
N ASN A 87 -1.42 -21.02 -11.29
CA ASN A 87 -1.48 -22.45 -11.57
C ASN A 87 -0.18 -22.99 -12.22
N VAL A 88 0.97 -22.65 -11.63
CA VAL A 88 2.30 -23.04 -12.12
C VAL A 88 3.01 -24.00 -11.18
N GLU A 89 3.92 -24.78 -11.74
CA GLU A 89 4.89 -25.56 -10.97
C GLU A 89 6.01 -24.62 -10.49
N ALA A 90 5.99 -24.28 -9.19
CA ALA A 90 6.96 -23.39 -8.55
C ALA A 90 7.49 -24.01 -7.25
N SER A 91 8.20 -23.23 -6.41
CA SER A 91 8.69 -23.76 -5.13
C SER A 91 7.57 -23.90 -4.10
N GLN A 92 6.56 -23.03 -4.19
CA GLN A 92 5.33 -23.04 -3.43
C GLN A 92 4.16 -23.56 -4.28
N LEU A 93 3.02 -23.79 -3.62
CA LEU A 93 1.79 -24.21 -4.28
C LEU A 93 0.99 -22.98 -4.73
N HIS A 94 0.70 -22.90 -6.02
CA HIS A 94 -0.14 -21.85 -6.61
C HIS A 94 -1.42 -22.44 -7.18
N SER A 95 -2.55 -22.00 -6.66
CA SER A 95 -3.87 -22.44 -7.10
C SER A 95 -4.25 -21.81 -8.45
N SER A 96 -5.26 -22.38 -9.10
CA SER A 96 -5.79 -21.85 -10.36
C SER A 96 -6.85 -20.78 -10.19
N PHE A 97 -7.01 -20.24 -8.98
CA PHE A 97 -8.00 -19.21 -8.67
C PHE A 97 -7.48 -18.22 -7.62
N LYS A 98 -8.18 -17.10 -7.49
CA LYS A 98 -7.98 -16.11 -6.43
C LYS A 98 -9.15 -16.15 -5.46
N LEU A 99 -8.93 -15.69 -4.23
CA LEU A 99 -10.02 -15.60 -3.28
C LEU A 99 -10.78 -14.28 -3.45
N SER A 100 -12.08 -14.30 -3.19
CA SER A 100 -12.94 -13.13 -3.23
C SER A 100 -12.95 -12.41 -1.88
N SER A 101 -12.52 -11.15 -1.87
CA SER A 101 -12.56 -10.31 -0.65
C SER A 101 -13.97 -10.00 -0.14
N VAL A 102 -15.02 -10.20 -0.96
CA VAL A 102 -16.43 -10.05 -0.52
C VAL A 102 -17.02 -11.33 0.09
N GLY A 103 -16.18 -12.35 0.32
CA GLY A 103 -16.60 -13.63 0.87
C GLY A 103 -17.08 -14.59 -0.21
N GLU A 104 -16.76 -15.87 -0.02
CA GLU A 104 -17.15 -16.98 -0.89
C GLU A 104 -16.96 -18.32 -0.16
N GLU A 105 -17.10 -19.40 -0.90
CA GLU A 105 -16.86 -20.75 -0.42
C GLU A 105 -15.40 -21.16 -0.56
N LEU A 106 -14.92 -22.08 0.28
CA LEU A 106 -13.60 -22.72 0.16
C LEU A 106 -13.71 -24.15 0.72
N ALA A 107 -13.23 -25.15 -0.01
CA ALA A 107 -13.27 -26.55 0.42
C ALA A 107 -12.10 -27.39 -0.09
N VAL A 108 -11.80 -28.43 0.67
CA VAL A 108 -10.87 -29.50 0.33
C VAL A 108 -11.63 -30.80 0.11
N PHE A 109 -11.36 -31.46 -1.01
CA PHE A 109 -11.85 -32.80 -1.32
C PHE A 109 -10.66 -33.75 -1.48
N ASN A 110 -10.81 -35.00 -1.03
CA ASN A 110 -9.79 -36.01 -1.29
C ASN A 110 -9.78 -36.47 -2.75
N SER A 111 -8.81 -37.30 -3.13
CA SER A 111 -8.66 -37.81 -4.50
C SER A 111 -9.81 -38.68 -5.01
N GLU A 112 -10.72 -39.13 -4.13
CA GLU A 112 -11.94 -39.84 -4.49
C GLU A 112 -13.15 -38.89 -4.67
N GLY A 113 -12.96 -37.58 -4.49
CA GLY A 113 -14.01 -36.56 -4.51
C GLY A 113 -14.86 -36.52 -3.23
N THR A 114 -14.36 -37.05 -2.12
CA THR A 114 -15.04 -36.98 -0.81
C THR A 114 -14.70 -35.68 -0.12
N TRP A 115 -15.71 -35.01 0.42
CA TRP A 115 -15.56 -33.80 1.24
C TRP A 115 -14.68 -34.07 2.48
N VAL A 116 -13.64 -33.26 2.68
CA VAL A 116 -12.74 -33.34 3.84
C VAL A 116 -13.05 -32.21 4.82
N ASP A 117 -12.94 -30.97 4.37
CA ASP A 117 -13.26 -29.77 5.15
C ASP A 117 -13.69 -28.62 4.22
N GLY A 118 -14.37 -27.62 4.77
CA GLY A 118 -14.74 -26.44 4.01
C GLY A 118 -15.47 -25.38 4.83
N ILE A 119 -15.49 -24.16 4.30
CA ILE A 119 -16.09 -22.98 4.90
C ILE A 119 -16.75 -22.10 3.84
N THR A 120 -17.75 -21.33 4.24
CA THR A 120 -18.15 -20.10 3.55
C THR A 120 -17.69 -18.93 4.41
N PHE A 121 -16.72 -18.16 3.96
CA PHE A 121 -16.12 -17.08 4.74
C PHE A 121 -16.79 -15.73 4.41
N PRO A 122 -16.86 -14.78 5.38
CA PRO A 122 -17.54 -13.50 5.19
C PRO A 122 -16.68 -12.51 4.39
N ASN A 123 -17.17 -11.28 4.18
CA ASN A 123 -16.36 -10.17 3.67
C ASN A 123 -15.07 -10.03 4.48
N GLN A 124 -13.94 -9.95 3.78
CA GLN A 124 -12.61 -9.85 4.35
C GLN A 124 -12.15 -8.39 4.36
N SER A 125 -11.30 -8.06 5.33
CA SER A 125 -10.57 -6.79 5.39
C SER A 125 -9.14 -7.03 4.94
N THR A 126 -8.57 -6.09 4.18
CA THR A 126 -7.18 -6.19 3.72
C THR A 126 -6.25 -6.39 4.90
N ASP A 127 -5.31 -7.32 4.75
CA ASP A 127 -4.29 -7.59 5.76
C ASP A 127 -4.90 -7.99 7.13
N ILE A 128 -6.01 -8.73 7.11
CA ILE A 128 -6.59 -9.41 8.27
C ILE A 128 -6.92 -10.83 7.81
N SER A 129 -6.50 -11.83 8.59
CA SER A 129 -6.85 -13.21 8.29
C SER A 129 -8.13 -13.65 9.01
N TYR A 130 -8.74 -14.67 8.43
CA TYR A 130 -9.86 -15.38 9.01
C TYR A 130 -9.47 -16.85 9.18
N GLY A 131 -9.52 -17.36 10.40
CA GLY A 131 -9.03 -18.70 10.70
C GLY A 131 -9.73 -19.33 11.90
N ARG A 132 -9.36 -20.57 12.21
CA ARG A 132 -9.84 -21.26 13.40
C ARG A 132 -9.24 -20.62 14.65
N SER A 133 -10.05 -20.41 15.69
CA SER A 133 -9.66 -19.68 16.92
C SER A 133 -8.48 -20.31 17.68
N SER A 134 -8.24 -21.61 17.45
CA SER A 134 -7.02 -22.34 17.75
C SER A 134 -6.85 -23.42 16.69
N ASP A 135 -5.70 -24.08 16.61
CA ASP A 135 -5.44 -25.11 15.59
C ASP A 135 -6.56 -26.16 15.56
N ALA A 136 -7.15 -26.35 14.38
CA ALA A 136 -8.31 -27.22 14.15
C ALA A 136 -9.59 -26.92 14.95
N ALA A 137 -9.69 -25.83 15.73
CA ALA A 137 -10.91 -25.47 16.48
C ALA A 137 -12.15 -25.38 15.59
N ALA A 138 -13.33 -25.74 16.11
CA ALA A 138 -14.57 -25.62 15.34
C ALA A 138 -14.98 -24.15 15.12
N GLU A 139 -14.62 -23.30 16.06
CA GLU A 139 -14.89 -21.87 16.09
C GLU A 139 -13.89 -21.11 15.23
N TRP A 140 -14.39 -20.20 14.40
CA TRP A 140 -13.60 -19.29 13.58
C TRP A 140 -13.50 -17.91 14.22
N ALA A 141 -12.40 -17.22 13.97
CA ALA A 141 -12.05 -15.93 14.52
C ALA A 141 -11.24 -15.10 13.50
N TRP A 142 -11.08 -13.82 13.81
CA TRP A 142 -10.25 -12.89 13.07
C TRP A 142 -8.90 -12.70 13.75
N PHE A 143 -7.85 -12.51 12.96
CA PHE A 143 -6.52 -12.20 13.47
C PHE A 143 -5.97 -10.96 12.77
N SER A 144 -5.61 -9.94 13.55
CA SER A 144 -4.92 -8.75 13.04
C SER A 144 -3.45 -9.03 12.70
N GLU A 145 -2.92 -10.14 13.21
CA GLU A 145 -1.57 -10.65 12.96
C GLU A 145 -1.73 -12.13 12.58
N PRO A 146 -1.76 -12.46 11.27
CA PRO A 146 -1.99 -13.84 10.83
C PRO A 146 -0.94 -14.83 11.33
N THR A 147 -1.32 -16.10 11.41
CA THR A 147 -0.48 -17.20 11.92
C THR A 147 -0.02 -18.18 10.85
N LEU A 148 0.05 -17.74 9.59
CA LEU A 148 0.45 -18.59 8.47
C LEU A 148 1.81 -19.26 8.67
N GLY A 149 1.84 -20.59 8.51
CA GLY A 149 2.97 -21.47 8.76
C GLY A 149 3.21 -21.76 10.24
N ALA A 150 2.33 -21.34 11.14
CA ALA A 150 2.47 -21.44 12.58
C ALA A 150 1.14 -21.73 13.29
N SER A 151 1.21 -22.01 14.59
CA SER A 151 0.01 -22.32 15.38
C SER A 151 -0.83 -21.08 15.67
N ASN A 152 -2.14 -21.16 15.41
CA ASN A 152 -3.13 -20.13 15.74
C ASN A 152 -3.21 -19.88 17.25
N ASN A 153 -2.78 -20.85 18.07
CA ASN A 153 -2.72 -20.72 19.53
C ASN A 153 -1.74 -19.65 20.01
N ALA A 154 -0.85 -19.16 19.14
CA ALA A 154 0.11 -18.11 19.45
C ALA A 154 -0.45 -16.69 19.26
N ALA A 155 -1.58 -16.54 18.55
CA ALA A 155 -2.17 -15.25 18.23
C ALA A 155 -3.41 -14.92 19.08
N THR A 156 -3.78 -13.64 19.06
CA THR A 156 -5.02 -13.18 19.69
C THR A 156 -6.17 -13.33 18.70
N ALA A 157 -7.12 -14.21 19.03
CA ALA A 157 -8.34 -14.40 18.27
C ALA A 157 -9.40 -13.34 18.64
N PHE A 158 -10.02 -12.72 17.63
CA PHE A 158 -11.10 -11.74 17.78
C PHE A 158 -12.43 -12.28 17.25
N GLU A 159 -13.53 -11.92 17.89
CA GLU A 159 -14.89 -12.30 17.47
C GLU A 159 -15.37 -11.51 16.24
N GLY A 160 -14.78 -10.35 15.97
CA GLY A 160 -15.16 -9.49 14.85
C GLY A 160 -14.16 -8.39 14.53
N ILE A 161 -14.51 -7.57 13.55
CA ILE A 161 -13.77 -6.37 13.16
C ILE A 161 -14.69 -5.16 13.38
N THR A 162 -14.18 -4.15 14.07
CA THR A 162 -14.90 -2.88 14.22
C THR A 162 -14.77 -2.10 12.92
N HIS A 163 -15.86 -1.87 12.19
CA HIS A 163 -15.85 -1.07 10.96
C HIS A 163 -16.26 0.39 11.18
N GLY A 164 -16.81 0.71 12.36
CA GLY A 164 -17.26 2.05 12.68
C GLY A 164 -16.11 3.04 12.88
N ILE A 165 -16.40 4.32 12.64
CA ILE A 165 -15.47 5.45 12.83
C ILE A 165 -16.04 6.46 13.83
N PRO A 166 -15.18 7.17 14.59
CA PRO A 166 -15.62 8.33 15.34
C PRO A 166 -15.97 9.49 14.39
N TYR A 167 -16.99 10.28 14.72
CA TYR A 167 -17.32 11.51 14.03
C TYR A 167 -16.76 12.69 14.82
N PHE A 168 -15.99 13.55 14.14
CA PHE A 168 -15.45 14.78 14.69
C PHE A 168 -16.41 15.94 14.43
N SER A 169 -16.64 16.79 15.43
CA SER A 169 -17.50 17.96 15.27
C SER A 169 -16.85 19.10 14.47
N VAL A 170 -15.53 19.05 14.30
CA VAL A 170 -14.72 20.04 13.59
C VAL A 170 -13.64 19.31 12.80
N GLU A 171 -13.57 19.58 11.50
CA GLU A 171 -12.55 19.02 10.60
C GLU A 171 -11.14 19.57 10.90
N GLY A 172 -10.12 18.82 10.48
CA GLY A 172 -8.73 19.29 10.53
C GLY A 172 -8.55 20.55 9.67
N GLY A 173 -7.74 21.50 10.12
CA GLY A 173 -7.59 22.77 9.43
C GLY A 173 -6.86 23.86 10.21
N PHE A 174 -6.92 25.08 9.68
CA PHE A 174 -6.30 26.28 10.23
C PHE A 174 -7.32 27.16 10.96
N TYR A 175 -7.01 27.50 12.21
CA TYR A 175 -7.92 28.17 13.13
C TYR A 175 -7.22 29.30 13.89
N SER A 176 -7.92 30.43 14.03
CA SER A 176 -7.44 31.59 14.79
C SER A 176 -8.04 31.68 16.20
N GLU A 177 -9.11 30.92 16.47
CA GLU A 177 -9.85 30.93 17.73
C GLU A 177 -9.87 29.53 18.36
N PRO A 178 -9.82 29.40 19.70
CA PRO A 178 -9.88 28.11 20.37
C PRO A 178 -11.11 27.28 19.99
N LEU A 179 -10.92 25.97 19.85
CA LEU A 179 -11.94 24.99 19.52
C LEU A 179 -12.33 24.14 20.73
N ASN A 180 -13.57 23.63 20.72
CA ASN A 180 -13.99 22.52 21.56
C ASN A 180 -14.48 21.40 20.65
N ILE A 181 -13.65 20.37 20.48
CA ILE A 181 -13.94 19.26 19.57
C ILE A 181 -14.75 18.21 20.31
N GLU A 182 -15.90 17.88 19.77
CA GLU A 182 -16.74 16.79 20.23
C GLU A 182 -16.54 15.58 19.31
N LEU A 183 -16.31 14.42 19.92
CA LEU A 183 -16.30 13.13 19.22
C LEU A 183 -17.59 12.37 19.52
N THR A 184 -18.17 11.73 18.52
CA THR A 184 -19.36 10.88 18.68
C THR A 184 -19.20 9.57 17.93
N SER A 185 -19.89 8.51 18.36
CA SER A 185 -19.91 7.22 17.69
C SER A 185 -21.28 6.57 17.81
N LEU A 186 -21.61 5.69 16.86
CA LEU A 186 -22.84 4.88 16.92
C LEU A 186 -22.66 3.63 17.77
N THR A 187 -21.43 3.12 17.83
CA THR A 187 -21.02 1.91 18.55
C THR A 187 -19.67 2.14 19.22
N GLY A 188 -19.27 1.18 20.07
CA GLY A 188 -17.97 1.17 20.71
C GLY A 188 -17.67 2.36 21.62
N GLU A 189 -16.54 2.28 22.29
CA GLU A 189 -15.94 3.41 22.98
C GLU A 189 -14.89 4.08 22.08
N ILE A 190 -14.72 5.40 22.22
CA ILE A 190 -13.72 6.16 21.47
C ILE A 190 -12.46 6.28 22.32
N ARG A 191 -11.32 5.81 21.81
CA ARG A 191 -9.99 6.11 22.38
C ARG A 191 -9.24 7.06 21.46
N TYR A 192 -8.42 7.91 22.04
CA TYR A 192 -7.67 8.91 21.29
C TYR A 192 -6.26 9.17 21.82
N THR A 193 -5.40 9.66 20.93
CA THR A 193 -4.02 10.08 21.18
C THR A 193 -3.75 11.42 20.52
N THR A 194 -2.74 12.12 21.03
CA THR A 194 -2.23 13.40 20.47
C THR A 194 -0.71 13.39 20.33
N ASP A 195 -0.12 12.19 20.29
CA ASP A 195 1.33 11.95 20.22
C ASP A 195 1.75 11.20 18.95
N GLY A 196 0.78 10.92 18.06
CA GLY A 196 1.03 10.35 16.74
C GLY A 196 0.87 8.84 16.72
N ARG A 197 0.87 8.16 17.87
CA ARG A 197 0.62 6.71 17.95
C ARG A 197 -0.82 6.38 17.59
N GLU A 198 -1.03 5.18 17.07
CA GLU A 198 -2.38 4.61 16.95
C GLU A 198 -3.01 4.45 18.35
N PRO A 199 -4.25 4.91 18.59
CA PRO A 199 -4.88 4.72 19.89
C PRO A 199 -5.04 3.23 20.22
N THR A 200 -4.86 2.86 21.48
CA THR A 200 -5.07 1.51 22.02
C THR A 200 -6.11 1.54 23.14
N LEU A 201 -6.51 0.37 23.67
CA LEU A 201 -7.39 0.28 24.85
C LEU A 201 -6.78 0.91 26.12
N GLU A 202 -5.45 1.12 26.13
CA GLU A 202 -4.74 1.73 27.26
C GLU A 202 -4.67 3.26 27.15
N ASP A 203 -4.96 3.83 25.98
CA ASP A 203 -4.94 5.27 25.74
C ASP A 203 -6.23 5.96 26.25
N ASN A 204 -6.29 7.28 26.10
CA ASN A 204 -7.34 8.10 26.72
C ASN A 204 -8.73 7.73 26.22
N LEU A 205 -9.64 7.42 27.17
CA LEU A 205 -11.07 7.27 26.90
C LEU A 205 -11.70 8.65 26.71
N TYR A 206 -12.35 8.86 25.56
CA TYR A 206 -13.12 10.06 25.32
C TYR A 206 -14.35 10.10 26.23
N THR A 207 -14.46 11.15 27.05
CA THR A 207 -15.56 11.32 28.04
C THR A 207 -16.25 12.68 27.95
N GLY A 208 -15.77 13.58 27.10
CA GLY A 208 -16.32 14.93 26.89
C GLY A 208 -15.46 15.76 25.94
N PRO A 209 -15.92 16.97 25.58
CA PRO A 209 -15.28 17.80 24.57
C PRO A 209 -13.80 18.09 24.85
N LEU A 210 -12.99 18.09 23.81
CA LEU A 210 -11.55 18.36 23.86
C LEU A 210 -11.29 19.82 23.50
N ALA A 211 -10.80 20.60 24.46
CA ALA A 211 -10.40 21.99 24.23
C ALA A 211 -9.06 22.04 23.50
N MET A 212 -8.99 22.79 22.39
CA MET A 212 -7.76 23.03 21.63
C MET A 212 -7.55 24.52 21.40
N ASP A 213 -6.40 25.02 21.81
CA ASP A 213 -5.98 26.42 21.63
C ASP A 213 -4.56 26.55 21.06
N SER A 214 -3.99 25.42 20.62
CA SER A 214 -2.65 25.30 20.08
C SER A 214 -2.57 24.13 19.11
N SER A 215 -1.62 24.20 18.16
CA SER A 215 -1.49 23.22 17.09
C SER A 215 -1.37 21.81 17.65
N THR A 216 -2.31 20.94 17.26
CA THR A 216 -2.45 19.58 17.79
C THR A 216 -2.94 18.67 16.67
N PHE A 217 -2.37 17.49 16.58
CA PHE A 217 -2.92 16.39 15.77
C PHE A 217 -3.62 15.42 16.71
N LEU A 218 -4.85 15.06 16.36
CA LEU A 218 -5.71 14.18 17.16
C LEU A 218 -6.00 12.94 16.36
N ARG A 219 -5.66 11.77 16.91
CA ARG A 219 -5.98 10.47 16.33
C ARG A 219 -7.02 9.78 17.20
N ALA A 220 -8.09 9.24 16.61
CA ALA A 220 -9.13 8.55 17.34
C ALA A 220 -9.66 7.34 16.56
N ARG A 221 -10.05 6.29 17.28
CA ARG A 221 -10.75 5.12 16.72
C ARG A 221 -11.70 4.49 17.72
N LEU A 222 -12.57 3.61 17.21
CA LEU A 222 -13.55 2.88 18.01
C LEU A 222 -12.99 1.55 18.50
N PHE A 223 -13.41 1.18 19.70
CA PHE A 223 -13.15 -0.12 20.31
C PHE A 223 -14.46 -0.79 20.70
N GLU A 224 -14.66 -2.01 20.20
CA GLU A 224 -15.74 -2.90 20.62
C GLU A 224 -15.13 -4.11 21.33
N LEU A 225 -15.89 -4.70 22.24
CA LEU A 225 -15.40 -5.82 23.05
C LEU A 225 -15.03 -7.00 22.14
N ASP A 226 -13.82 -7.55 22.33
CA ASP A 226 -13.31 -8.71 21.58
C ASP A 226 -13.29 -8.53 20.05
N HIS A 227 -13.23 -7.29 19.56
CA HIS A 227 -13.10 -6.98 18.13
C HIS A 227 -11.73 -6.38 17.82
N ILE A 228 -11.24 -6.61 16.59
CA ILE A 228 -10.15 -5.80 16.03
C ILE A 228 -10.63 -4.33 16.02
N PRO A 229 -9.84 -3.38 16.55
CA PRO A 229 -10.26 -1.98 16.64
C PRO A 229 -10.50 -1.34 15.27
N GLY A 230 -11.34 -0.31 15.25
CA GLY A 230 -11.70 0.38 14.02
C GLY A 230 -10.55 1.13 13.36
N PRO A 231 -10.74 1.61 12.13
CA PRO A 231 -9.73 2.42 11.48
C PRO A 231 -9.52 3.72 12.28
N THR A 232 -8.28 4.18 12.30
CA THR A 232 -7.92 5.43 12.95
C THR A 232 -8.16 6.60 12.03
N LEU A 233 -8.98 7.53 12.50
CA LEU A 233 -9.11 8.85 11.90
C LEU A 233 -8.15 9.83 12.57
N THR A 234 -7.61 10.73 11.78
CA THR A 234 -6.65 11.73 12.24
C THR A 234 -7.08 13.11 11.75
N HIS A 235 -6.99 14.12 12.60
CA HIS A 235 -7.15 15.51 12.19
C HIS A 235 -6.03 16.37 12.75
N SER A 236 -5.43 17.18 11.90
CA SER A 236 -4.44 18.19 12.26
C SER A 236 -5.10 19.55 12.40
N TYR A 237 -5.04 20.12 13.61
CA TYR A 237 -5.52 21.47 13.91
C TYR A 237 -4.32 22.38 14.05
N PHE A 238 -4.24 23.42 13.22
CA PHE A 238 -3.16 24.40 13.23
C PHE A 238 -3.67 25.73 13.80
N PHE A 239 -2.95 26.24 14.79
CA PHE A 239 -3.19 27.54 15.42
C PHE A 239 -1.97 28.43 15.22
N ASP A 240 -1.66 28.73 13.96
CA ASP A 240 -0.54 29.58 13.58
C ASP A 240 -1.00 30.68 12.62
N SER A 241 -1.15 31.88 13.15
CA SER A 241 -1.52 33.06 12.35
C SER A 241 -0.50 33.44 11.27
N SER A 242 0.73 32.89 11.29
CA SER A 242 1.74 33.16 10.27
C SER A 242 1.50 32.41 8.96
N ILE A 243 0.59 31.44 8.95
CA ILE A 243 0.25 30.60 7.78
C ILE A 243 -1.20 30.75 7.31
N ASP A 244 -1.95 31.72 7.87
CA ASP A 244 -3.33 32.04 7.42
C ASP A 244 -3.37 32.60 5.99
N GLU A 245 -2.30 33.29 5.55
CA GLU A 245 -2.09 33.73 4.15
C GLU A 245 -1.03 32.86 3.44
N ARG A 246 -1.03 31.54 3.71
CA ARG A 246 0.02 30.62 3.24
C ARG A 246 0.27 30.74 1.73
N PRO A 247 1.51 31.04 1.29
CA PRO A 247 1.83 31.11 -0.14
C PRO A 247 1.93 29.73 -0.79
N LEU A 248 2.04 28.67 0.01
CA LEU A 248 2.23 27.30 -0.41
C LEU A 248 1.18 26.40 0.26
N PRO A 249 0.69 25.35 -0.42
CA PRO A 249 -0.14 24.35 0.22
C PRO A 249 0.67 23.57 1.26
N VAL A 250 -0.03 22.91 2.19
CA VAL A 250 0.56 22.24 3.36
C VAL A 250 0.21 20.76 3.36
N PHE A 251 1.19 19.90 3.61
CA PHE A 251 0.99 18.53 4.04
C PHE A 251 1.19 18.43 5.55
N SER A 252 0.26 17.77 6.23
CA SER A 252 0.44 17.26 7.59
C SER A 252 0.56 15.74 7.54
N LEU A 253 1.73 15.24 7.94
CA LEU A 253 2.00 13.81 8.05
C LEU A 253 1.94 13.43 9.53
N VAL A 254 1.02 12.53 9.89
CA VAL A 254 0.88 12.07 11.28
C VAL A 254 1.12 10.57 11.36
N THR A 255 2.04 10.16 12.22
CA THR A 255 2.46 8.76 12.36
C THR A 255 3.01 8.47 13.75
N ASN A 256 3.19 7.18 14.10
CA ASN A 256 3.91 6.81 15.31
C ASN A 256 5.32 7.45 15.25
N PRO A 257 5.74 8.25 16.24
CA PRO A 257 7.06 8.90 16.25
C PRO A 257 8.23 7.93 16.01
N ASP A 258 8.12 6.69 16.47
CA ASP A 258 9.15 5.66 16.31
C ASP A 258 9.42 5.36 14.82
N HIS A 259 8.42 5.43 13.95
CA HIS A 259 8.60 5.23 12.51
C HIS A 259 9.60 6.21 11.88
N PHE A 260 9.78 7.41 12.46
CA PHE A 260 10.74 8.39 11.97
C PHE A 260 12.00 8.42 12.81
N TRP A 261 11.89 8.24 14.13
CA TRP A 261 12.93 8.63 15.08
C TRP A 261 13.46 7.50 15.94
N ASP A 262 12.89 6.29 15.87
CA ASP A 262 13.43 5.13 16.58
C ASP A 262 14.85 4.81 16.10
N ALA A 263 15.73 4.46 17.03
CA ALA A 263 17.16 4.27 16.74
C ALA A 263 17.41 3.13 15.75
N ASP A 264 16.60 2.07 15.80
CA ASP A 264 16.80 0.85 15.02
C ASP A 264 15.94 0.83 13.75
N THR A 265 14.78 1.47 13.79
CA THR A 265 13.73 1.35 12.76
C THR A 265 13.21 2.69 12.21
N GLY A 266 13.63 3.82 12.80
CA GLY A 266 13.19 5.14 12.40
C GLY A 266 13.84 5.62 11.10
N ILE A 267 13.05 6.07 10.13
CA ILE A 267 13.54 6.39 8.78
C ILE A 267 14.45 7.64 8.68
N TYR A 268 14.52 8.48 9.71
CA TYR A 268 15.38 9.69 9.71
C TYR A 268 16.74 9.49 10.38
N VAL A 269 16.91 8.45 11.18
CA VAL A 269 18.09 8.31 12.07
C VAL A 269 19.09 7.24 11.63
N GLN A 270 18.75 6.46 10.59
CA GLN A 270 19.61 5.40 10.08
C GLN A 270 20.91 5.92 9.46
N ASN A 271 21.98 5.12 9.59
CA ASN A 271 23.28 5.35 8.92
C ASN A 271 23.41 4.61 7.57
N PHE A 272 22.37 3.88 7.18
CA PHE A 272 22.18 3.28 5.86
C PHE A 272 20.87 3.81 5.27
N LYS A 273 20.62 3.57 3.98
CA LYS A 273 19.34 3.92 3.37
C LYS A 273 18.28 2.91 3.83
N PRO A 274 17.33 3.29 4.72
CA PRO A 274 16.25 2.38 5.06
C PRO A 274 15.39 2.13 3.83
N ASP A 275 14.97 0.89 3.66
CA ASP A 275 14.13 0.42 2.57
C ASP A 275 12.74 -0.04 3.04
N TRP A 276 12.47 0.00 4.34
CA TRP A 276 11.15 -0.25 4.89
C TRP A 276 10.19 0.93 4.70
N GLU A 277 8.90 0.63 4.77
CA GLU A 277 7.77 1.55 4.62
C GLU A 277 6.95 1.53 5.91
N TRP A 278 6.53 2.72 6.38
CA TRP A 278 5.75 2.85 7.61
C TRP A 278 4.36 3.45 7.35
N PRO A 279 3.32 3.06 8.10
CA PRO A 279 2.02 3.70 8.04
C PRO A 279 2.10 5.20 8.39
N VAL A 280 1.37 6.05 7.68
CA VAL A 280 1.22 7.48 7.93
C VAL A 280 -0.19 7.94 7.55
N ASN A 281 -0.70 8.94 8.26
CA ASN A 281 -1.87 9.70 7.85
C ASN A 281 -1.41 10.96 7.10
N VAL A 282 -2.00 11.22 5.94
CA VAL A 282 -1.64 12.33 5.05
C VAL A 282 -2.84 13.24 4.90
N GLU A 283 -2.76 14.43 5.50
CA GLU A 283 -3.69 15.52 5.24
C GLU A 283 -3.03 16.54 4.31
N PHE A 284 -3.77 16.98 3.30
CA PHE A 284 -3.32 18.03 2.38
C PHE A 284 -4.26 19.23 2.45
N PHE A 285 -3.69 20.42 2.58
CA PHE A 285 -4.41 21.67 2.70
C PHE A 285 -3.96 22.60 1.58
N GLU A 286 -4.88 22.89 0.65
CA GLU A 286 -4.59 23.79 -0.46
C GLU A 286 -4.35 25.23 0.01
N ASN A 287 -3.70 26.05 -0.82
CA ASN A 287 -3.53 27.49 -0.58
C ASN A 287 -4.56 28.33 -1.35
N ASP A 288 -5.77 27.78 -1.54
CA ASP A 288 -6.87 28.38 -2.31
C ASP A 288 -7.85 29.22 -1.45
N GLY A 289 -7.55 29.37 -0.16
CA GLY A 289 -8.39 30.06 0.82
C GLY A 289 -9.34 29.15 1.60
N ASN A 290 -9.39 27.85 1.29
CA ASN A 290 -10.00 26.87 2.19
C ASN A 290 -9.05 26.56 3.35
N ASN A 291 -9.60 26.41 4.56
CA ASN A 291 -8.82 26.08 5.74
C ASN A 291 -8.88 24.60 6.11
N GLU A 292 -9.81 23.84 5.54
CA GLU A 292 -9.93 22.41 5.78
C GLU A 292 -9.05 21.61 4.82
N ALA A 293 -8.70 20.38 5.23
CA ALA A 293 -7.97 19.47 4.35
C ALA A 293 -8.82 19.13 3.11
N VAL A 294 -8.22 19.20 1.93
CA VAL A 294 -8.86 18.79 0.67
C VAL A 294 -8.89 17.28 0.50
N PHE A 295 -7.98 16.58 1.17
CA PHE A 295 -8.06 15.14 1.40
C PHE A 295 -7.36 14.77 2.71
N ASN A 296 -7.77 13.62 3.26
CA ASN A 296 -7.24 13.05 4.48
C ASN A 296 -7.22 11.53 4.34
N GLU A 297 -6.05 10.99 4.03
CA GLU A 297 -5.91 9.60 3.60
C GLU A 297 -4.80 8.89 4.36
N ARG A 298 -4.99 7.59 4.60
CA ARG A 298 -3.95 6.72 5.14
C ARG A 298 -3.07 6.22 4.00
N ALA A 299 -1.77 6.23 4.21
CA ALA A 299 -0.76 5.84 3.24
C ALA A 299 0.46 5.20 3.94
N GLY A 300 1.39 4.72 3.13
CA GLY A 300 2.73 4.37 3.54
C GLY A 300 3.70 5.50 3.25
N VAL A 301 4.73 5.62 4.09
CA VAL A 301 5.84 6.54 3.87
C VAL A 301 7.17 5.79 3.91
N LYS A 302 8.01 6.07 2.91
CA LYS A 302 9.34 5.47 2.76
C LYS A 302 10.35 6.49 2.26
N ILE A 303 11.61 6.28 2.61
CA ILE A 303 12.72 7.11 2.15
C ILE A 303 13.02 6.82 0.69
N ASN A 304 12.97 7.87 -0.12
CA ASN A 304 13.26 7.83 -1.54
C ASN A 304 14.56 8.55 -1.90
N GLY A 305 15.00 8.32 -3.15
CA GLY A 305 16.19 8.93 -3.73
C GLY A 305 17.46 8.09 -3.53
N GLN A 306 18.35 8.16 -4.51
CA GLN A 306 19.58 7.36 -4.55
C GLN A 306 20.60 7.81 -3.50
N ASN A 307 20.88 9.12 -3.47
CA ASN A 307 21.85 9.74 -2.54
C ASN A 307 21.21 10.77 -1.60
N SER A 308 20.05 11.32 -1.95
CA SER A 308 19.37 12.38 -1.18
C SER A 308 18.86 11.92 0.18
N TRP A 309 18.77 10.61 0.43
CA TRP A 309 18.43 10.07 1.75
C TRP A 309 19.41 10.50 2.84
N GLN A 310 20.65 10.87 2.47
CA GLN A 310 21.67 11.36 3.41
C GLN A 310 21.43 12.80 3.87
N LEU A 311 20.57 13.56 3.17
CA LEU A 311 20.29 14.95 3.52
C LEU A 311 19.50 15.03 4.83
N PRO A 312 19.67 16.10 5.65
CA PRO A 312 18.88 16.31 6.85
C PRO A 312 17.36 16.35 6.57
N GLN A 313 16.95 17.00 5.49
CA GLN A 313 15.57 16.96 5.00
C GLN A 313 15.43 15.79 4.04
N LYS A 314 14.63 14.78 4.41
CA LYS A 314 14.48 13.57 3.61
C LYS A 314 13.49 13.78 2.47
N MET A 315 13.71 13.04 1.39
CA MET A 315 12.70 12.82 0.34
C MET A 315 11.79 11.68 0.79
N LEU A 316 10.49 11.96 0.88
CA LEU A 316 9.48 11.04 1.39
C LEU A 316 8.57 10.59 0.25
N GLY A 317 8.66 9.33 -0.14
CA GLY A 317 7.65 8.72 -1.00
C GLY A 317 6.40 8.42 -0.18
N ILE A 318 5.24 8.76 -0.74
CA ILE A 318 3.92 8.49 -0.17
C ILE A 318 3.23 7.46 -1.07
N TYR A 319 2.78 6.35 -0.50
CA TYR A 319 2.26 5.19 -1.21
C TYR A 319 0.87 4.84 -0.70
N PHE A 320 -0.13 4.89 -1.56
CA PHE A 320 -1.48 4.47 -1.23
C PHE A 320 -1.60 2.98 -1.52
N ARG A 321 -1.78 2.18 -0.47
CA ARG A 321 -1.90 0.72 -0.57
C ARG A 321 -3.22 0.26 0.02
N GLY A 322 -3.69 -0.90 -0.43
CA GLY A 322 -4.89 -1.54 0.13
C GLY A 322 -4.76 -1.78 1.64
N ALA A 323 -3.54 -2.04 2.11
CA ALA A 323 -3.20 -2.18 3.52
C ALA A 323 -3.52 -0.96 4.39
N TYR A 324 -3.45 0.24 3.80
CA TYR A 324 -3.67 1.49 4.52
C TYR A 324 -5.08 2.05 4.31
N GLY A 325 -5.69 1.77 3.14
CA GLY A 325 -7.00 2.30 2.76
C GLY A 325 -7.35 1.93 1.32
N ASN A 326 -7.73 2.91 0.51
CA ASN A 326 -8.29 2.67 -0.84
C ASN A 326 -7.29 2.20 -1.90
N GLY A 327 -5.99 2.10 -1.59
CA GLY A 327 -4.94 1.75 -2.56
C GLY A 327 -4.67 2.81 -3.63
N SER A 328 -5.33 3.96 -3.56
CA SER A 328 -5.10 5.10 -4.44
C SER A 328 -5.71 6.36 -3.84
N LEU A 329 -5.12 7.50 -4.18
CA LEU A 329 -5.68 8.83 -4.00
C LEU A 329 -6.41 9.26 -5.26
N ASP A 330 -7.65 9.71 -5.13
CA ASP A 330 -8.41 10.35 -6.20
C ASP A 330 -8.48 11.87 -5.94
N TYR A 331 -7.39 12.56 -6.31
CA TYR A 331 -7.23 14.00 -6.18
C TYR A 331 -6.26 14.55 -7.24
N PRO A 332 -6.59 15.63 -7.97
CA PRO A 332 -5.70 16.25 -8.96
C PRO A 332 -4.53 16.98 -8.28
N LEU A 333 -3.47 16.24 -7.92
CA LEU A 333 -2.28 16.80 -7.27
C LEU A 333 -1.60 17.88 -8.12
N PHE A 334 -1.70 17.81 -9.45
CA PHE A 334 -1.10 18.76 -10.39
C PHE A 334 -2.17 19.33 -11.30
N HIS A 335 -2.20 20.66 -11.46
CA HIS A 335 -3.25 21.36 -12.21
C HIS A 335 -2.91 21.59 -13.68
N ASP A 336 -1.70 21.24 -14.11
CA ASP A 336 -1.19 21.34 -15.47
C ASP A 336 -1.48 20.09 -16.33
N ARG A 337 -2.19 19.10 -15.77
CA ARG A 337 -2.45 17.80 -16.39
C ARG A 337 -3.79 17.21 -15.94
N ASP A 338 -4.30 16.27 -16.73
CA ASP A 338 -5.63 15.67 -16.50
C ASP A 338 -5.62 14.50 -15.49
N ARG A 339 -4.43 14.04 -15.06
CA ARG A 339 -4.29 12.92 -14.11
C ARG A 339 -4.85 13.32 -12.73
N THR A 340 -5.87 12.58 -12.27
CA THR A 340 -6.47 12.78 -10.93
C THR A 340 -6.23 11.61 -9.98
N LYS A 341 -5.73 10.47 -10.45
CA LYS A 341 -5.55 9.27 -9.62
C LYS A 341 -4.08 8.97 -9.41
N PHE A 342 -3.71 8.70 -8.16
CA PHE A 342 -2.33 8.43 -7.75
C PHE A 342 -2.29 7.28 -6.76
N ASP A 343 -1.63 6.20 -7.14
CA ASP A 343 -1.16 5.13 -6.26
C ASP A 343 0.05 5.58 -5.41
N ASN A 344 0.80 6.58 -5.88
CA ASN A 344 1.90 7.16 -5.13
C ASN A 344 2.24 8.60 -5.59
N PHE A 345 2.98 9.33 -4.76
CA PHE A 345 3.71 10.54 -5.15
C PHE A 345 4.94 10.74 -4.26
N VAL A 346 5.74 11.77 -4.51
CA VAL A 346 6.90 12.06 -3.66
C VAL A 346 6.93 13.50 -3.18
N LEU A 347 7.21 13.68 -1.89
CA LEU A 347 7.62 14.94 -1.28
C LEU A 347 9.15 15.03 -1.35
N ARG A 348 9.66 15.75 -2.35
CA ARG A 348 11.09 15.84 -2.68
C ARG A 348 11.74 17.06 -2.04
N ALA A 349 12.79 16.85 -1.25
CA ALA A 349 13.63 17.90 -0.67
C ALA A 349 14.68 18.47 -1.66
N SER A 350 14.36 18.55 -2.95
CA SER A 350 15.17 19.11 -4.05
C SER A 350 16.59 18.53 -4.28
N GLY A 351 16.98 17.47 -3.56
CA GLY A 351 18.20 16.70 -3.84
C GLY A 351 19.46 17.57 -3.87
N SER A 352 20.15 17.63 -5.02
CA SER A 352 21.36 18.44 -5.18
C SER A 352 21.13 19.95 -5.09
N ASP A 353 19.88 20.41 -5.22
CA ASP A 353 19.49 21.82 -5.01
C ASP A 353 18.96 22.08 -3.59
N TRP A 354 19.06 21.09 -2.69
CA TRP A 354 18.73 21.23 -1.27
C TRP A 354 19.59 22.33 -0.62
N ALA A 355 18.96 23.16 0.21
CA ALA A 355 19.52 24.38 0.81
C ALA A 355 19.87 25.54 -0.14
N TYR A 356 19.42 25.49 -1.41
CA TYR A 356 19.55 26.58 -2.38
C TYR A 356 18.19 27.13 -2.82
N THR A 357 17.80 26.95 -4.09
CA THR A 357 16.57 27.52 -4.64
C THR A 357 15.36 26.63 -4.40
N LEU A 358 15.59 25.35 -4.14
CA LEU A 358 14.60 24.28 -4.00
C LEU A 358 13.74 24.02 -5.25
N MET A 359 13.90 24.76 -6.34
CA MET A 359 13.01 24.71 -7.50
C MET A 359 13.73 24.38 -8.81
N ARG A 360 15.06 24.21 -8.83
CA ARG A 360 15.80 24.03 -10.09
C ARG A 360 15.28 22.86 -10.94
N ASP A 361 15.06 21.73 -10.31
CA ASP A 361 14.49 20.51 -10.93
C ASP A 361 13.00 20.69 -11.32
N GLY A 362 12.26 21.51 -10.58
CA GLY A 362 10.89 21.89 -10.95
C GLY A 362 10.87 22.73 -12.22
N LEU A 363 11.67 23.81 -12.22
CA LEU A 363 11.79 24.72 -13.33
C LEU A 363 12.25 24.01 -14.61
N GLY A 364 13.24 23.12 -14.53
CA GLY A 364 13.72 22.35 -15.68
C GLY A 364 12.64 21.44 -16.30
N GLN A 365 11.66 20.99 -15.51
CA GLN A 365 10.55 20.15 -15.97
C GLN A 365 9.35 20.98 -16.47
N GLU A 366 9.20 22.21 -16.01
CA GLU A 366 8.14 23.12 -16.46
C GLU A 366 8.50 23.86 -17.76
N LEU A 367 9.77 24.25 -17.95
CA LEU A 367 10.20 24.99 -19.14
C LEU A 367 9.87 24.32 -20.49
N PRO A 368 10.01 22.99 -20.65
CA PRO A 368 9.72 22.32 -21.92
C PRO A 368 8.23 22.29 -22.28
N GLN A 369 7.34 22.41 -21.29
CA GLN A 369 5.89 22.24 -21.48
C GLN A 369 5.29 23.17 -22.54
N GLU A 370 5.88 24.36 -22.72
CA GLU A 370 5.36 25.38 -23.64
C GLU A 370 5.77 25.14 -25.10
N ASN A 371 6.94 24.55 -25.37
CA ASN A 371 7.56 24.57 -26.70
C ASN A 371 8.25 23.28 -27.14
N ALA A 372 8.27 22.23 -26.32
CA ALA A 372 8.92 20.96 -26.61
C ALA A 372 7.91 19.81 -26.51
N LEU A 373 7.98 18.86 -27.44
CA LEU A 373 7.13 17.67 -27.44
C LEU A 373 7.78 16.55 -26.60
N ILE A 374 8.04 16.82 -25.32
CA ILE A 374 8.63 15.85 -24.40
C ILE A 374 7.76 15.64 -23.16
N GLY A 375 7.77 14.40 -22.66
CA GLY A 375 7.17 14.07 -21.38
C GLY A 375 7.88 14.80 -20.23
N HIS A 376 7.12 15.17 -19.20
CA HIS A 376 7.65 15.90 -18.04
C HIS A 376 6.90 15.53 -16.76
N GLN A 377 7.60 15.65 -15.63
CA GLN A 377 7.05 15.30 -14.32
C GLN A 377 6.32 16.48 -13.68
N GLY A 378 5.27 16.16 -12.92
CA GLY A 378 4.51 17.13 -12.15
C GLY A 378 5.36 17.73 -11.05
N PHE A 379 5.18 19.03 -10.83
CA PHE A 379 5.87 19.80 -9.82
C PHE A 379 4.94 20.80 -9.16
N ARG A 380 4.92 20.83 -7.82
CA ARG A 380 4.38 21.93 -7.03
C ARG A 380 5.18 22.08 -5.73
N PRO A 381 5.54 23.28 -5.29
CA PRO A 381 6.13 23.47 -3.96
C PRO A 381 5.05 23.31 -2.87
N SER A 382 5.44 22.77 -1.72
CA SER A 382 4.57 22.60 -0.55
C SER A 382 5.36 22.73 0.75
N ILE A 383 4.66 23.02 1.84
CA ILE A 383 5.21 22.92 3.20
C ILE A 383 4.85 21.54 3.76
N VAL A 384 5.76 20.92 4.50
CA VAL A 384 5.51 19.63 5.16
C VAL A 384 5.65 19.77 6.67
N PHE A 385 4.69 19.23 7.40
CA PHE A 385 4.78 18.96 8.84
C PHE A 385 4.79 17.45 9.08
N VAL A 386 5.55 17.00 10.08
CA VAL A 386 5.51 15.62 10.59
C VAL A 386 5.22 15.67 12.08
N ASN A 387 4.11 15.10 12.52
CA ASN A 387 3.64 15.16 13.91
C ASN A 387 3.72 16.60 14.47
N GLY A 388 3.22 17.56 13.68
CA GLY A 388 3.22 18.98 14.03
C GLY A 388 4.57 19.71 13.95
N GLU A 389 5.69 19.01 13.69
CA GLU A 389 6.99 19.65 13.50
C GLU A 389 7.19 20.09 12.05
N TYR A 390 7.65 21.33 11.85
CA TYR A 390 7.92 21.88 10.52
C TYR A 390 9.16 21.24 9.89
N MET A 391 8.96 20.61 8.73
CA MET A 391 10.01 19.87 8.03
C MET A 391 10.64 20.64 6.86
N GLY A 392 10.15 21.85 6.56
CA GLY A 392 10.63 22.66 5.45
C GLY A 392 9.71 22.65 4.23
N ILE A 393 10.26 23.15 3.12
CA ILE A 393 9.61 23.12 1.81
C ILE A 393 10.02 21.83 1.09
N HIS A 394 9.03 21.06 0.66
CA HIS A 394 9.21 19.91 -0.22
C HIS A 394 8.43 20.14 -1.51
N ASN A 395 8.95 19.61 -2.61
CA ASN A 395 8.23 19.62 -3.87
C ASN A 395 7.37 18.36 -3.98
N ILE A 396 6.08 18.55 -4.23
CA ILE A 396 5.19 17.49 -4.72
C ILE A 396 5.68 17.12 -6.12
N ARG A 397 6.00 15.83 -6.31
CA ARG A 397 6.52 15.30 -7.57
C ARG A 397 5.76 14.05 -7.99
N SER A 398 5.41 13.99 -9.28
CA SER A 398 4.99 12.73 -9.88
C SER A 398 6.20 11.80 -10.00
N ARG A 399 5.96 10.49 -9.97
CA ARG A 399 6.96 9.51 -10.38
C ARG A 399 6.83 9.24 -11.88
N ALA A 400 7.94 8.85 -12.50
CA ALA A 400 7.95 8.27 -13.83
C ALA A 400 8.01 6.75 -13.64
N ASP A 401 6.84 6.15 -13.48
CA ASP A 401 6.62 4.72 -13.32
C ASP A 401 5.64 4.22 -14.40
N GLU A 402 5.30 2.94 -14.35
CA GLU A 402 4.37 2.33 -15.28
C GLU A 402 3.04 3.10 -15.34
N ASN A 403 2.48 3.45 -14.19
CA ASN A 403 1.22 4.17 -14.07
C ASN A 403 1.29 5.58 -14.68
N TYR A 404 2.41 6.29 -14.51
CA TYR A 404 2.64 7.56 -15.20
C TYR A 404 2.55 7.40 -16.72
N VAL A 405 3.15 6.35 -17.30
CA VAL A 405 3.12 6.12 -18.74
C VAL A 405 1.70 5.76 -19.20
N GLN A 406 1.04 4.85 -18.49
CA GLN A 406 -0.32 4.42 -18.81
C GLN A 406 -1.30 5.60 -18.83
N GLU A 407 -1.23 6.47 -17.83
CA GLU A 407 -2.21 7.53 -17.65
C GLU A 407 -1.90 8.76 -18.51
N ASN A 408 -0.63 9.14 -18.69
CA ASN A 408 -0.27 10.32 -19.49
C ASN A 408 -0.14 10.04 -20.99
N HIS A 409 0.18 8.80 -21.39
CA HIS A 409 0.35 8.43 -22.79
C HIS A 409 -0.74 7.48 -23.31
N GLY A 410 -1.61 6.94 -22.44
CA GLY A 410 -2.69 6.03 -22.84
C GLY A 410 -2.20 4.67 -23.33
N ILE A 411 -0.97 4.27 -22.95
CA ILE A 411 -0.35 3.02 -23.38
C ILE A 411 -0.53 1.99 -22.26
N ALA A 412 -1.18 0.87 -22.52
CA ALA A 412 -1.46 -0.13 -21.49
C ALA A 412 -0.18 -0.75 -20.89
N ALA A 413 -0.30 -1.24 -19.65
CA ALA A 413 0.67 -2.12 -19.00
C ALA A 413 1.22 -3.19 -19.94
N GLY A 414 2.54 -3.39 -19.94
CA GLY A 414 3.22 -4.37 -20.79
C GLY A 414 3.20 -4.09 -22.30
N ALA A 415 2.64 -2.96 -22.75
CA ALA A 415 2.68 -2.53 -24.16
C ALA A 415 3.80 -1.52 -24.46
N PHE A 416 4.67 -1.24 -23.50
CA PHE A 416 5.83 -0.38 -23.64
C PHE A 416 7.01 -0.94 -22.85
N ASP A 417 8.20 -0.47 -23.20
CA ASP A 417 9.43 -0.73 -22.48
C ASP A 417 9.79 0.52 -21.65
N LEU A 418 10.07 0.35 -20.36
CA LEU A 418 10.55 1.41 -19.48
C LEU A 418 11.96 1.04 -19.02
N ILE A 419 12.95 1.82 -19.46
CA ILE A 419 14.37 1.57 -19.20
C ILE A 419 14.94 2.72 -18.39
N ASN A 420 15.66 2.42 -17.30
CA ASN A 420 16.29 3.45 -16.46
C ASN A 420 17.72 3.81 -16.92
N ASP A 421 18.34 4.76 -16.22
CA ASP A 421 19.67 5.36 -16.52
C ASP A 421 20.85 4.36 -16.62
N TYR A 422 20.65 3.09 -16.28
CA TYR A 422 21.66 2.03 -16.37
C TYR A 422 21.29 0.91 -17.36
N GLY A 423 20.28 1.12 -18.21
CA GLY A 423 19.79 0.10 -19.13
C GLY A 423 19.01 -1.02 -18.43
N VAL A 424 18.59 -0.82 -17.18
CA VAL A 424 17.79 -1.80 -16.44
C VAL A 424 16.34 -1.66 -16.87
N VAL A 425 15.72 -2.80 -17.15
CA VAL A 425 14.30 -2.91 -17.47
C VAL A 425 13.50 -2.70 -16.18
N GLU A 426 12.75 -1.61 -16.14
CA GLU A 426 11.71 -1.39 -15.13
C GLU A 426 10.40 -2.04 -15.61
N GLU A 427 10.09 -1.97 -16.91
CA GLU A 427 8.95 -2.65 -17.54
C GLU A 427 9.29 -3.11 -18.96
N GLY A 428 8.71 -4.22 -19.40
CA GLY A 428 8.86 -4.73 -20.78
C GLY A 428 10.18 -5.44 -21.07
N SER A 429 10.89 -5.03 -22.12
CA SER A 429 12.15 -5.61 -22.60
C SER A 429 13.15 -4.52 -23.02
N ASP A 430 14.45 -4.82 -22.94
CA ASP A 430 15.53 -3.96 -23.44
C ASP A 430 15.87 -4.18 -24.93
N SER A 431 15.14 -5.05 -25.62
CA SER A 431 15.47 -5.46 -27.01
C SER A 431 15.49 -4.27 -27.97
N ALA A 432 14.47 -3.42 -27.92
CA ALA A 432 14.38 -2.23 -28.78
C ALA A 432 15.43 -1.17 -28.40
N PHE A 433 15.70 -1.04 -27.10
CA PHE A 433 16.73 -0.13 -26.58
C PHE A 433 18.11 -0.46 -27.15
N TRP A 434 18.52 -1.73 -27.19
CA TRP A 434 19.82 -2.12 -27.74
C TRP A 434 19.92 -2.01 -29.27
N VAL A 435 18.79 -2.13 -29.99
CA VAL A 435 18.75 -1.81 -31.42
C VAL A 435 19.03 -0.32 -31.63
N MET A 436 18.32 0.54 -30.89
CA MET A 436 18.51 1.99 -30.93
C MET A 436 19.96 2.39 -30.57
N ASP A 437 20.52 1.88 -29.47
CA ASP A 437 21.91 2.14 -29.07
C ASP A 437 22.92 1.73 -30.16
N GLY A 438 22.71 0.58 -30.79
CA GLY A 438 23.53 0.12 -31.90
C GLY A 438 23.50 1.06 -33.12
N LEU A 439 22.35 1.68 -33.42
CA LEU A 439 22.20 2.65 -34.49
C LEU A 439 22.90 3.98 -34.16
N PHE A 440 22.81 4.44 -32.91
CA PHE A 440 23.52 5.64 -32.45
C PHE A 440 25.05 5.52 -32.54
N ASN A 441 25.59 4.30 -32.43
CA ASN A 441 27.03 4.04 -32.53
C ASN A 441 27.57 4.02 -33.97
N GLN A 442 26.73 4.27 -34.99
CA GLN A 442 27.15 4.36 -36.38
C GLN A 442 27.58 5.77 -36.77
N ASP A 443 28.24 5.91 -37.93
CA ASP A 443 28.53 7.23 -38.50
C ASP A 443 27.24 7.83 -39.07
N LEU A 444 26.58 8.67 -38.28
CA LEU A 444 25.33 9.35 -38.65
C LEU A 444 25.50 10.46 -39.70
N SER A 445 26.74 10.77 -40.12
CA SER A 445 26.95 11.62 -41.31
C SER A 445 26.62 10.90 -42.62
N VAL A 446 26.47 9.57 -42.56
CA VAL A 446 26.04 8.73 -43.68
C VAL A 446 24.51 8.62 -43.66
N GLN A 447 23.85 9.09 -44.73
CA GLN A 447 22.38 9.19 -44.80
C GLN A 447 21.64 7.90 -44.47
N VAL A 448 22.10 6.74 -44.95
CA VAL A 448 21.42 5.46 -44.68
C VAL A 448 21.45 5.07 -43.19
N ASN A 449 22.50 5.46 -42.47
CA ASN A 449 22.58 5.21 -41.02
C ASN A 449 21.66 6.16 -40.26
N PHE A 450 21.60 7.43 -40.70
CA PHE A 450 20.66 8.41 -40.15
C PHE A 450 19.20 8.00 -40.37
N ASP A 451 18.85 7.58 -41.59
CA ASP A 451 17.49 7.14 -41.92
C ASP A 451 17.09 5.93 -41.08
N ALA A 452 18.00 4.95 -40.91
CA ALA A 452 17.75 3.78 -40.07
C ALA A 452 17.50 4.15 -38.60
N LEU A 453 18.21 5.14 -38.05
CA LEU A 453 17.95 5.66 -36.72
C LEU A 453 16.61 6.41 -36.64
N ALA A 454 16.32 7.25 -37.64
CA ALA A 454 15.10 8.04 -37.69
C ALA A 454 13.82 7.20 -37.90
N ASP A 455 13.96 5.97 -38.41
CA ASP A 455 12.87 4.99 -38.48
C ASP A 455 12.53 4.38 -37.10
N GLU A 456 13.48 4.34 -36.16
CA GLU A 456 13.32 3.77 -34.82
C GLU A 456 13.09 4.83 -33.72
N VAL A 457 13.54 6.07 -33.94
CA VAL A 457 13.50 7.15 -32.94
C VAL A 457 12.66 8.31 -33.44
N ASN A 458 11.75 8.82 -32.59
CA ASN A 458 11.10 10.10 -32.85
C ASN A 458 12.15 11.23 -32.78
N MET A 459 12.69 11.60 -33.93
CA MET A 459 13.77 12.57 -34.03
C MET A 459 13.36 13.99 -33.58
N GLN A 460 12.06 14.32 -33.60
CA GLN A 460 11.57 15.60 -33.09
C GLN A 460 11.65 15.61 -31.55
N ASP A 461 11.08 14.60 -30.89
CA ASP A 461 11.12 14.48 -29.43
C ASP A 461 12.57 14.38 -28.94
N PHE A 462 13.44 13.65 -29.66
CA PHE A 462 14.87 13.57 -29.34
C PHE A 462 15.57 14.92 -29.47
N ALA A 463 15.28 15.70 -30.52
CA ALA A 463 15.85 17.04 -30.67
C ALA A 463 15.38 17.99 -29.57
N ASP A 464 14.09 17.92 -29.20
CA ASP A 464 13.48 18.71 -28.13
C ASP A 464 14.03 18.33 -26.74
N TYR A 465 14.29 17.04 -26.51
CA TYR A 465 14.98 16.55 -25.32
C TYR A 465 16.38 17.16 -25.20
N TRP A 466 17.20 17.10 -26.25
CA TRP A 466 18.53 17.71 -26.22
C TRP A 466 18.51 19.23 -26.12
N ALA A 467 17.55 19.90 -26.76
CA ALA A 467 17.36 21.33 -26.57
C ALA A 467 17.06 21.63 -25.10
N THR A 468 16.20 20.84 -24.45
CA THR A 468 15.92 20.97 -23.02
C THR A 468 17.19 20.79 -22.20
N GLU A 469 17.90 19.67 -22.32
CA GLU A 469 19.14 19.38 -21.55
C GLU A 469 20.25 20.43 -21.70
N ILE A 470 20.28 21.19 -22.80
CA ILE A 470 21.24 22.28 -23.01
C ILE A 470 20.84 23.56 -22.27
N TRP A 471 19.53 23.83 -22.16
CA TRP A 471 19.00 25.11 -21.71
C TRP A 471 18.35 25.09 -20.32
N SER A 472 17.95 23.92 -19.81
CA SER A 472 17.46 23.69 -18.44
C SER A 472 18.59 23.28 -17.51
#